data_AF-A0AAD9Q976-F1
#
_entry.id   AF-A0AAD9Q976-F1
#
_cell.length_a   1.000
_cell.length_b   1.000
_cell.length_c   1.000
_cell.angle_alpha   90.00
_cell.angle_beta   90.00
_cell.angle_gamma   90.00
#
_symmetry.space_group_name_H-M   'P 1'
#
loop_
_entity.id
_entity.type
_entity.pdbx_description
1 polymer ?
#
loop_
_entity_poly.entity_id
_entity_poly.type
_entity_poly.pdbx_seq_one_letter_code
_entity_poly.pdbx_strand_id
1 'polypeptide(L)'
;MMREKVNGHIKTGIKIFFTATTNGRKGRFGVVQRFCAPRSGRYRIQAWGACGGTHSSDYGDSPGTYYGGKGAFKEGIFALTDTALNIVVGQRGGDSVEVNGGQSTNKTAAELGLSVEDNAGTGGGGGSFVYTSNNVLLLAAAGGGGASNGYNGVDGQTGTNGTKSEGKRSSYSRSGGSGGQPGQCNNASASYHGGVGAGWLSQGCSRAGVEHGERGGSRAQGWVGGKAGSMNSGNNGGPPPGAVGGFGGGGGGSEDNGASGGGGGYSGGGSGTHPFQAGGGGGSYCGGSNCSGASGGNSNDDGMVKIIELCD
;
A
#
# COMPACT_ATOMS: atom_id res chain seq x y z
N MET A 1 -17.01 42.89 -50.41
CA MET A 1 -17.66 42.33 -49.22
C MET A 1 -17.15 40.91 -49.00
N MET A 2 -15.99 40.76 -48.35
CA MET A 2 -15.49 39.45 -47.93
C MET A 2 -15.96 39.21 -46.50
N ARG A 3 -16.69 38.12 -46.30
CA ARG A 3 -17.09 37.64 -44.96
C ARG A 3 -15.91 36.83 -44.40
N GLU A 4 -15.24 37.38 -43.39
CA GLU A 4 -14.32 36.64 -42.54
C GLU A 4 -15.14 35.69 -41.65
N LYS A 5 -14.94 34.38 -41.83
CA LYS A 5 -15.44 33.36 -40.90
C LYS A 5 -14.52 33.35 -39.68
N VAL A 6 -15.00 33.84 -38.55
CA VAL A 6 -14.39 33.60 -37.23
C VAL A 6 -14.49 32.11 -36.93
N ASN A 7 -13.37 31.40 -37.06
CA ASN A 7 -13.29 29.98 -36.73
C ASN A 7 -13.01 29.85 -35.23
N GLY A 8 -14.08 29.82 -34.44
CA GLY A 8 -14.01 29.54 -33.01
C GLY A 8 -13.63 28.08 -32.75
N HIS A 9 -12.34 27.82 -32.50
CA HIS A 9 -11.89 26.56 -31.96
C HIS A 9 -11.99 26.60 -30.43
N ILE A 10 -13.11 26.08 -29.90
CA ILE A 10 -13.20 25.65 -28.50
C ILE A 10 -12.24 24.46 -28.35
N LYS A 11 -11.03 24.70 -27.83
CA LYS A 11 -10.14 23.63 -27.37
C LYS A 11 -10.58 23.19 -25.98
N THR A 12 -11.56 22.31 -25.89
CA THR A 12 -11.80 21.50 -24.68
C THR A 12 -10.73 20.40 -24.60
N GLY A 13 -9.48 20.80 -24.36
CA GLY A 13 -8.39 19.89 -24.09
C GLY A 13 -8.25 19.69 -22.59
N ILE A 14 -8.54 18.48 -22.10
CA ILE A 14 -8.19 18.06 -20.74
C ILE A 14 -6.66 18.17 -20.61
N LYS A 15 -6.17 19.14 -19.82
CA LYS A 15 -4.73 19.32 -19.61
C LYS A 15 -4.33 18.59 -18.34
N ILE A 16 -3.70 17.42 -18.50
CA ILE A 16 -3.02 16.74 -17.39
C ILE A 16 -1.90 17.66 -16.94
N PHE A 17 -2.03 18.20 -15.72
CA PHE A 17 -1.13 19.24 -15.23
C PHE A 17 0.05 18.64 -14.47
N PHE A 18 -0.17 17.52 -13.78
CA PHE A 18 0.85 16.88 -12.97
C PHE A 18 0.57 15.38 -12.81
N THR A 19 1.64 14.57 -12.90
CA THR A 19 1.62 13.14 -12.56
C THR A 19 2.76 12.85 -11.60
N ALA A 20 2.46 12.25 -10.46
CA ALA A 20 3.44 11.73 -9.53
C ALA A 20 3.44 10.20 -9.55
N THR A 21 4.64 9.64 -9.62
CA THR A 21 4.93 8.21 -9.47
C THR A 21 5.95 8.01 -8.33
N THR A 22 6.37 6.79 -8.07
CA THR A 22 7.45 6.50 -7.12
C THR A 22 8.83 6.99 -7.59
N ASN A 23 8.96 7.47 -8.83
CA ASN A 23 10.23 7.85 -9.47
C ASN A 23 11.26 6.69 -9.42
N GLY A 24 10.78 5.46 -9.59
CA GLY A 24 11.61 4.25 -9.55
C GLY A 24 12.04 3.79 -8.16
N ARG A 25 11.63 4.49 -7.10
CA ARG A 25 11.89 4.06 -5.71
C ARG A 25 10.98 2.89 -5.34
N LYS A 26 11.50 1.97 -4.51
CA LYS A 26 10.79 0.78 -4.06
C LYS A 26 10.98 0.53 -2.57
N GLY A 27 10.03 -0.18 -1.98
CA GLY A 27 10.09 -0.67 -0.60
C GLY A 27 9.61 0.36 0.44
N ARG A 28 10.31 0.42 1.57
CA ARG A 28 9.84 1.11 2.80
C ARG A 28 9.85 2.62 2.72
N PHE A 29 10.78 3.18 1.97
CA PHE A 29 11.10 4.61 2.03
C PHE A 29 10.69 5.28 0.74
N GLY A 30 9.94 6.36 0.85
CA GLY A 30 9.46 7.15 -0.28
C GLY A 30 9.81 8.62 -0.13
N VAL A 31 9.30 9.43 -1.04
CA VAL A 31 9.38 10.90 -0.96
C VAL A 31 8.00 11.50 -1.03
N VAL A 32 7.81 12.55 -0.24
CA VAL A 32 6.67 13.44 -0.38
C VAL A 32 6.99 14.43 -1.50
N GLN A 33 6.26 14.34 -2.60
CA GLN A 33 6.36 15.26 -3.73
C GLN A 33 5.48 16.49 -3.47
N ARG A 34 5.83 17.61 -4.11
CA ARG A 34 5.08 18.86 -3.96
C ARG A 34 4.51 19.30 -5.30
N PHE A 35 3.31 19.84 -5.25
CA PHE A 35 2.64 20.47 -6.38
C PHE A 35 2.03 21.80 -5.91
N CYS A 36 2.22 22.86 -6.68
CA CYS A 36 1.51 24.12 -6.50
C CYS A 36 0.55 24.29 -7.66
N ALA A 37 -0.73 24.55 -7.36
CA ALA A 37 -1.69 24.89 -8.40
C ALA A 37 -1.20 26.17 -9.11
N PRO A 38 -1.11 26.18 -10.45
CA PRO A 38 -0.60 27.32 -11.21
C PRO A 38 -1.56 28.51 -11.21
N ARG A 39 -2.85 28.27 -10.92
CA ARG A 39 -3.90 29.27 -10.79
C ARG A 39 -5.02 28.72 -9.90
N SER A 40 -5.89 29.61 -9.45
CA SER A 40 -7.13 29.22 -8.81
C SER A 40 -8.08 28.55 -9.82
N GLY A 41 -8.73 27.45 -9.43
CA GLY A 41 -9.62 26.72 -10.33
C GLY A 41 -10.11 25.38 -9.78
N ARG A 42 -10.88 24.64 -10.60
CA ARG A 42 -11.33 23.29 -10.29
C ARG A 42 -10.35 22.26 -10.82
N TYR A 43 -9.97 21.31 -9.97
CA TYR A 43 -9.02 20.25 -10.30
C TYR A 43 -9.63 18.90 -9.99
N ARG A 44 -9.53 17.97 -10.94
CA ARG A 44 -9.74 16.55 -10.67
C ARG A 44 -8.44 15.96 -10.18
N ILE A 45 -8.49 15.37 -8.98
CA ILE A 45 -7.36 14.64 -8.39
C ILE A 45 -7.72 13.17 -8.42
N GLN A 46 -6.81 12.36 -8.96
CA GLN A 46 -6.92 10.91 -9.04
C GLN A 46 -5.75 10.29 -8.31
N ALA A 47 -6.01 9.25 -7.51
CA ALA A 47 -5.00 8.52 -6.77
C ALA A 47 -5.22 7.01 -6.89
N TRP A 48 -4.13 6.28 -6.96
CA TRP A 48 -4.07 4.83 -6.94
C TRP A 48 -3.14 4.40 -5.82
N GLY A 49 -3.58 3.52 -4.91
CA GLY A 49 -2.70 2.88 -3.93
C GLY A 49 -1.89 1.76 -4.56
N ALA A 50 -0.87 1.27 -3.86
CA ALA A 50 -0.02 0.19 -4.35
C ALA A 50 -0.50 -1.20 -3.92
N CYS A 51 -0.06 -2.25 -4.62
CA CYS A 51 -0.36 -3.62 -4.26
C CYS A 51 0.53 -4.15 -3.11
N GLY A 52 0.09 -5.21 -2.45
CA GLY A 52 0.91 -5.97 -1.51
C GLY A 52 1.95 -6.85 -2.21
N GLY A 53 2.84 -7.46 -1.42
CA GLY A 53 3.84 -8.41 -1.91
C GLY A 53 3.24 -9.76 -2.31
N THR A 54 3.93 -10.44 -3.21
CA THR A 54 3.62 -11.76 -3.76
C THR A 54 4.35 -12.84 -2.96
N HIS A 55 3.66 -13.97 -2.74
CA HIS A 55 4.25 -15.19 -2.20
C HIS A 55 4.30 -16.25 -3.32
N SER A 56 5.47 -16.82 -3.59
CA SER A 56 5.67 -17.81 -4.66
C SER A 56 6.59 -18.92 -4.17
N SER A 57 6.04 -20.10 -3.90
CA SER A 57 6.77 -21.28 -3.44
C SER A 57 6.39 -22.52 -4.28
N ASP A 58 7.33 -23.43 -4.49
CA ASP A 58 7.08 -24.77 -5.05
C ASP A 58 7.22 -25.88 -3.99
N TYR A 59 7.37 -25.46 -2.73
CA TYR A 59 7.59 -26.24 -1.53
C TYR A 59 6.46 -25.99 -0.51
N GLY A 60 6.31 -26.88 0.47
CA GLY A 60 5.34 -26.74 1.58
C GLY A 60 3.94 -27.27 1.30
N ASP A 61 2.99 -26.92 2.17
CA ASP A 61 1.64 -27.48 2.21
C ASP A 61 0.73 -27.02 1.05
N SER A 62 1.01 -25.87 0.43
CA SER A 62 0.24 -25.33 -0.70
C SER A 62 1.15 -24.56 -1.66
N PRO A 63 1.93 -25.29 -2.48
CA PRO A 63 2.81 -24.67 -3.47
C PRO A 63 1.98 -23.89 -4.50
N GLY A 64 2.49 -22.75 -4.92
CA GLY A 64 1.82 -21.88 -5.88
C GLY A 64 2.31 -20.44 -5.79
N THR A 65 1.69 -19.60 -6.62
CA THR A 65 1.88 -18.13 -6.56
C THR A 65 0.60 -17.47 -6.10
N TYR A 66 0.72 -16.71 -5.02
CA TYR A 66 -0.34 -15.95 -4.38
C TYR A 66 0.01 -14.47 -4.43
N TYR A 67 -0.90 -13.66 -4.94
CA TYR A 67 -0.66 -12.25 -5.22
C TYR A 67 -1.11 -11.39 -4.05
N GLY A 68 -0.35 -10.33 -3.78
CA GLY A 68 -0.81 -9.28 -2.87
C GLY A 68 -2.07 -8.63 -3.42
N GLY A 69 -2.90 -8.13 -2.50
CA GLY A 69 -4.10 -7.38 -2.86
C GLY A 69 -3.71 -6.14 -3.67
N LYS A 70 -4.53 -5.79 -4.66
CA LYS A 70 -4.35 -4.59 -5.48
C LYS A 70 -4.68 -3.34 -4.66
N GLY A 71 -4.02 -2.23 -4.99
CA GLY A 71 -4.39 -0.94 -4.43
C GLY A 71 -5.72 -0.43 -4.98
N ALA A 72 -6.41 0.39 -4.20
CA ALA A 72 -7.65 1.05 -4.60
C ALA A 72 -7.37 2.19 -5.60
N PHE A 73 -8.38 2.52 -6.39
CA PHE A 73 -8.49 3.77 -7.12
C PHE A 73 -9.47 4.71 -6.41
N LYS A 74 -9.12 5.99 -6.29
CA LYS A 74 -10.01 7.04 -5.79
C LYS A 74 -9.82 8.34 -6.55
N GLU A 75 -10.88 9.07 -6.80
CA GLU A 75 -10.84 10.41 -7.38
C GLU A 75 -11.90 11.35 -6.79
N GLY A 76 -11.72 12.65 -7.03
CA GLY A 76 -12.68 13.69 -6.71
C GLY A 76 -12.31 15.02 -7.36
N ILE A 77 -13.23 15.99 -7.28
CA ILE A 77 -13.05 17.36 -7.75
C ILE A 77 -12.86 18.31 -6.57
N PHE A 78 -11.88 19.19 -6.69
CA PHE A 78 -11.46 20.11 -5.64
C PHE A 78 -11.32 21.52 -6.21
N ALA A 79 -11.80 22.52 -5.49
CA ALA A 79 -11.46 23.92 -5.75
C ALA A 79 -10.12 24.23 -5.08
N LEU A 80 -9.11 24.61 -5.86
CA LEU A 80 -7.80 25.01 -5.36
C LEU A 80 -7.63 26.52 -5.60
N THR A 81 -7.13 27.25 -4.60
CA THR A 81 -6.88 28.70 -4.67
C THR A 81 -5.46 28.98 -4.18
N ASP A 82 -4.47 28.80 -5.06
CA ASP A 82 -3.03 28.92 -4.77
C ASP A 82 -2.53 27.98 -3.65
N THR A 83 -3.05 26.76 -3.64
CA THR A 83 -2.74 25.78 -2.60
C THR A 83 -1.50 24.95 -2.98
N ALA A 84 -0.52 24.91 -2.09
CA ALA A 84 0.56 23.94 -2.12
C ALA A 84 0.08 22.59 -1.58
N LEU A 85 0.24 21.54 -2.38
CA LEU A 85 -0.14 20.17 -2.08
C LEU A 85 1.10 19.32 -1.83
N ASN A 86 1.00 18.46 -0.82
CA ASN A 86 1.87 17.34 -0.56
C ASN A 86 1.26 16.09 -1.20
N ILE A 87 2.09 15.35 -1.92
CA ILE A 87 1.69 14.18 -2.69
C ILE A 87 2.55 13.00 -2.25
N VAL A 88 1.88 11.96 -1.80
CA VAL A 88 2.46 10.69 -1.39
C VAL A 88 2.01 9.64 -2.39
N VAL A 89 2.95 8.89 -2.94
CA VAL A 89 2.67 7.78 -3.85
C VAL A 89 2.98 6.49 -3.12
N GLY A 90 1.98 5.61 -3.04
CA GLY A 90 2.12 4.28 -2.45
C GLY A 90 3.18 3.46 -3.18
N GLN A 91 3.94 2.68 -2.42
CA GLN A 91 4.92 1.74 -2.95
C GLN A 91 4.41 0.32 -2.76
N ARG A 92 4.76 -0.58 -3.68
CA ARG A 92 4.45 -2.00 -3.55
C ARG A 92 5.09 -2.62 -2.29
N GLY A 93 4.37 -3.57 -1.68
CA GLY A 93 4.90 -4.40 -0.59
C GLY A 93 5.97 -5.39 -1.07
N GLY A 94 6.93 -5.72 -0.20
CA GLY A 94 7.99 -6.69 -0.48
C GLY A 94 7.48 -8.12 -0.54
N ASP A 95 8.08 -8.92 -1.42
CA ASP A 95 7.78 -10.35 -1.58
C ASP A 95 8.37 -11.19 -0.45
N SER A 96 7.88 -12.42 -0.32
CA SER A 96 8.56 -13.44 0.49
C SER A 96 9.89 -13.80 -0.17
N VAL A 97 10.95 -13.92 0.63
CA VAL A 97 12.30 -14.07 0.09
C VAL A 97 13.12 -15.19 0.74
N GLU A 98 12.62 -15.85 1.79
CA GLU A 98 13.31 -16.95 2.47
C GLU A 98 13.59 -18.10 1.48
N VAL A 99 14.83 -18.57 1.37
CA VAL A 99 15.22 -19.60 0.40
C VAL A 99 15.30 -20.98 1.02
N ASN A 100 15.03 -22.02 0.23
CA ASN A 100 14.99 -23.40 0.69
C ASN A 100 16.27 -23.80 1.45
N GLY A 101 16.10 -24.29 2.69
CA GLY A 101 17.22 -24.71 3.55
C GLY A 101 17.86 -23.60 4.40
N GLY A 102 17.24 -22.42 4.49
CA GLY A 102 17.57 -21.39 5.48
C GLY A 102 19.00 -20.84 5.35
N GLN A 103 19.36 -20.34 4.16
CA GLN A 103 20.71 -19.86 3.87
C GLN A 103 20.85 -18.34 3.99
N SER A 104 21.89 -17.88 4.70
CA SER A 104 22.29 -16.47 4.71
C SER A 104 22.93 -16.07 3.39
N THR A 105 22.24 -15.23 2.62
CA THR A 105 22.63 -14.86 1.26
C THR A 105 22.02 -13.52 0.82
N ASN A 106 22.76 -12.78 0.00
CA ASN A 106 22.28 -11.57 -0.68
C ASN A 106 21.69 -11.85 -2.07
N LYS A 107 21.65 -13.12 -2.49
CA LYS A 107 21.11 -13.58 -3.77
C LYS A 107 19.63 -13.94 -3.64
N THR A 108 18.85 -13.71 -4.69
CA THR A 108 17.48 -14.19 -4.83
C THR A 108 17.44 -15.72 -4.89
N ALA A 109 16.27 -16.32 -4.60
CA ALA A 109 16.02 -17.74 -4.82
C ALA A 109 16.36 -18.16 -6.26
N ALA A 110 15.98 -17.33 -7.25
CA ALA A 110 16.28 -17.53 -8.66
C ALA A 110 17.80 -17.56 -8.96
N GLU A 111 18.58 -16.65 -8.38
CA GLU A 111 20.05 -16.62 -8.53
C GLU A 111 20.76 -17.81 -7.85
N LEU A 112 20.08 -18.47 -6.91
CA LEU A 112 20.58 -19.66 -6.22
C LEU A 112 20.09 -20.97 -6.86
N GLY A 113 19.11 -20.91 -7.78
CA GLY A 113 18.43 -22.10 -8.30
C GLY A 113 17.63 -22.85 -7.22
N LEU A 114 17.20 -22.12 -6.18
CA LEU A 114 16.40 -22.63 -5.07
C LEU A 114 14.98 -22.06 -5.16
N SER A 115 14.05 -22.68 -4.45
CA SER A 115 12.74 -22.10 -4.23
C SER A 115 12.69 -21.21 -3.00
N VAL A 116 11.67 -20.35 -2.95
CA VAL A 116 11.33 -19.62 -1.73
C VAL A 116 10.60 -20.60 -0.81
N GLU A 117 11.01 -20.67 0.46
CA GLU A 117 10.31 -21.44 1.49
C GLU A 117 8.88 -20.91 1.67
N ASP A 118 7.98 -21.76 2.16
CA ASP A 118 6.62 -21.34 2.54
C ASP A 118 6.62 -20.48 3.83
N ASN A 119 7.79 -20.17 4.39
CA ASN A 119 8.04 -19.62 5.71
C ASN A 119 7.90 -18.09 5.87
N ALA A 120 7.38 -17.36 4.88
CA ALA A 120 7.43 -15.90 4.92
C ALA A 120 6.13 -15.22 4.50
N GLY A 121 5.53 -14.48 5.44
CA GLY A 121 4.50 -13.50 5.12
C GLY A 121 5.08 -12.35 4.32
N THR A 122 4.30 -11.76 3.41
CA THR A 122 4.73 -10.66 2.55
C THR A 122 4.32 -9.30 3.12
N GLY A 123 4.86 -8.22 2.57
CA GLY A 123 4.53 -6.86 3.00
C GLY A 123 3.22 -6.31 2.41
N GLY A 124 2.54 -5.44 3.15
CA GLY A 124 1.38 -4.70 2.66
C GLY A 124 1.77 -3.52 1.77
N GLY A 125 0.94 -3.20 0.79
CA GLY A 125 1.12 -2.06 -0.11
C GLY A 125 0.87 -0.71 0.57
N GLY A 126 1.55 0.32 0.09
CA GLY A 126 1.38 1.69 0.57
C GLY A 126 0.14 2.39 -0.02
N GLY A 127 -0.43 3.30 0.76
CA GLY A 127 -1.48 4.21 0.29
C GLY A 127 -0.91 5.42 -0.46
N SER A 128 -1.69 6.00 -1.37
CA SER A 128 -1.37 7.29 -2.01
C SER A 128 -2.23 8.39 -1.41
N PHE A 129 -1.64 9.55 -1.12
CA PHE A 129 -2.30 10.65 -0.42
C PHE A 129 -2.05 11.99 -1.12
N VAL A 130 -3.07 12.85 -1.10
CA VAL A 130 -2.96 14.25 -1.48
C VAL A 130 -3.54 15.11 -0.36
N TYR A 131 -2.73 16.02 0.17
CA TYR A 131 -3.11 16.88 1.29
C TYR A 131 -2.44 18.25 1.19
N THR A 132 -3.02 19.26 1.84
CA THR A 132 -2.48 20.62 1.82
C THR A 132 -1.22 20.76 2.67
N SER A 133 -0.48 21.87 2.52
CA SER A 133 0.62 22.24 3.43
C SER A 133 0.22 22.29 4.91
N ASN A 134 -1.04 22.60 5.19
CA ASN A 134 -1.62 22.63 6.55
C ASN A 134 -2.15 21.26 7.00
N ASN A 135 -1.81 20.18 6.29
CA ASN A 135 -2.18 18.80 6.62
C ASN A 135 -3.69 18.52 6.59
N VAL A 136 -4.42 19.22 5.73
CA VAL A 136 -5.82 18.89 5.41
C VAL A 136 -5.83 17.81 4.33
N LEU A 137 -6.34 16.63 4.65
CA LEU A 137 -6.46 15.53 3.70
C LEU A 137 -7.51 15.85 2.64
N LEU A 138 -7.14 15.75 1.36
CA LEU A 138 -8.06 15.92 0.24
C LEU A 138 -8.50 14.57 -0.32
N LEU A 139 -7.54 13.68 -0.58
CA LEU A 139 -7.78 12.39 -1.21
C LEU A 139 -6.80 11.35 -0.68
N ALA A 140 -7.26 10.14 -0.44
CA ALA A 140 -6.42 8.98 -0.18
C ALA A 140 -6.93 7.77 -0.97
N ALA A 141 -6.01 7.03 -1.58
CA ALA A 141 -6.28 5.73 -2.19
C ALA A 141 -5.50 4.66 -1.44
N ALA A 142 -6.20 3.64 -0.96
CA ALA A 142 -5.65 2.59 -0.10
C ALA A 142 -4.70 1.63 -0.84
N GLY A 143 -3.68 1.15 -0.15
CA GLY A 143 -2.88 -0.01 -0.56
C GLY A 143 -3.57 -1.34 -0.23
N GLY A 144 -3.22 -2.39 -0.96
CA GLY A 144 -3.67 -3.76 -0.68
C GLY A 144 -2.80 -4.47 0.36
N GLY A 145 -3.33 -5.55 0.96
CA GLY A 145 -2.59 -6.38 1.91
C GLY A 145 -1.61 -7.34 1.22
N GLY A 146 -0.61 -7.83 1.95
CA GLY A 146 0.34 -8.83 1.44
C GLY A 146 -0.27 -10.23 1.31
N ALA A 147 0.16 -11.02 0.32
CA ALA A 147 -0.18 -12.43 0.19
C ALA A 147 0.47 -13.31 1.27
N SER A 148 -0.09 -14.48 1.51
CA SER A 148 0.49 -15.56 2.31
C SER A 148 0.31 -16.89 1.57
N ASN A 149 0.98 -17.95 2.03
CA ASN A 149 0.80 -19.28 1.47
C ASN A 149 -0.69 -19.67 1.50
N GLY A 150 -1.24 -20.09 0.36
CA GLY A 150 -2.66 -20.45 0.22
C GLY A 150 -3.63 -19.28 0.02
N TYR A 151 -3.21 -18.02 0.22
CA TYR A 151 -4.12 -16.87 0.31
C TYR A 151 -3.60 -15.60 -0.36
N ASN A 152 -4.39 -15.06 -1.29
CA ASN A 152 -4.14 -13.74 -1.85
C ASN A 152 -4.38 -12.64 -0.80
N GLY A 153 -3.64 -11.55 -0.90
CA GLY A 153 -3.87 -10.36 -0.09
C GLY A 153 -5.22 -9.72 -0.42
N VAL A 154 -5.82 -9.04 0.57
CA VAL A 154 -7.09 -8.35 0.38
C VAL A 154 -6.85 -7.01 -0.31
N ASP A 155 -7.62 -6.72 -1.35
CA ASP A 155 -7.55 -5.45 -2.07
C ASP A 155 -7.78 -4.23 -1.16
N GLY A 156 -7.11 -3.12 -1.49
CA GLY A 156 -7.41 -1.82 -0.91
C GLY A 156 -8.86 -1.41 -1.22
N GLN A 157 -9.53 -0.78 -0.26
CA GLN A 157 -10.95 -0.48 -0.33
C GLN A 157 -11.23 0.94 -0.82
N THR A 158 -12.29 1.11 -1.61
CA THR A 158 -12.82 2.44 -2.01
C THR A 158 -13.50 3.17 -0.84
N GLY A 159 -14.02 2.43 0.13
CA GLY A 159 -14.61 2.96 1.37
C GLY A 159 -13.55 3.36 2.40
N THR A 160 -13.97 4.06 3.46
CA THR A 160 -13.06 4.61 4.47
C THR A 160 -12.48 3.59 5.44
N ASN A 161 -13.09 2.43 5.59
CA ASN A 161 -12.62 1.40 6.51
C ASN A 161 -11.61 0.48 5.82
N GLY A 162 -10.58 0.11 6.57
CA GLY A 162 -9.72 -1.01 6.20
C GLY A 162 -10.45 -2.34 6.39
N THR A 163 -9.89 -3.40 5.83
CA THR A 163 -10.41 -4.77 5.96
C THR A 163 -9.59 -5.58 6.94
N LYS A 164 -10.21 -6.65 7.45
CA LYS A 164 -9.50 -7.67 8.21
C LYS A 164 -8.56 -8.46 7.29
N SER A 165 -7.57 -9.13 7.87
CA SER A 165 -6.80 -10.16 7.19
C SER A 165 -7.66 -11.37 6.83
N GLU A 166 -7.26 -12.12 5.81
CA GLU A 166 -7.95 -13.33 5.35
C GLU A 166 -7.00 -14.52 5.34
N GLY A 167 -7.52 -15.70 5.67
CA GLY A 167 -6.69 -16.89 5.81
C GLY A 167 -7.42 -18.09 6.37
N LYS A 168 -6.65 -19.11 6.79
CA LYS A 168 -7.13 -20.44 7.19
C LYS A 168 -8.21 -20.45 8.27
N ARG A 169 -8.15 -19.51 9.23
CA ARG A 169 -9.16 -19.37 10.29
C ARG A 169 -9.45 -17.90 10.55
N SER A 170 -10.75 -17.57 10.64
CA SER A 170 -11.22 -16.21 10.92
C SER A 170 -10.85 -15.71 12.31
N SER A 171 -10.67 -16.61 13.28
CA SER A 171 -10.22 -16.28 14.64
C SER A 171 -8.77 -15.76 14.69
N TYR A 172 -8.00 -15.97 13.62
CA TYR A 172 -6.63 -15.49 13.51
C TYR A 172 -6.52 -14.14 12.81
N SER A 173 -7.65 -13.61 12.33
CA SER A 173 -7.69 -12.33 11.67
C SER A 173 -7.74 -11.17 12.66
N ARG A 174 -7.10 -10.06 12.32
CA ARG A 174 -7.32 -8.77 12.98
C ARG A 174 -8.06 -7.83 12.06
N SER A 175 -8.94 -7.02 12.63
CA SER A 175 -9.75 -6.06 11.89
C SER A 175 -8.89 -4.96 11.27
N GLY A 176 -9.36 -4.39 10.17
CA GLY A 176 -8.85 -3.12 9.66
C GLY A 176 -9.26 -1.95 10.55
N GLY A 177 -8.63 -0.81 10.32
CA GLY A 177 -8.94 0.44 11.00
C GLY A 177 -10.19 1.11 10.46
N SER A 178 -10.67 2.10 11.21
CA SER A 178 -11.76 3.00 10.80
C SER A 178 -11.44 4.43 11.19
N GLY A 179 -12.09 5.40 10.56
CA GLY A 179 -11.99 6.81 10.95
C GLY A 179 -10.56 7.38 10.92
N GLY A 180 -9.69 6.87 10.04
CA GLY A 180 -8.32 7.35 9.95
C GLY A 180 -7.29 6.55 10.77
N GLN A 181 -7.73 5.52 11.51
CA GLN A 181 -6.90 4.73 12.42
C GLN A 181 -6.19 3.55 11.71
N PRO A 182 -5.10 3.02 12.27
CA PRO A 182 -4.44 1.81 11.78
C PRO A 182 -5.32 0.57 11.92
N GLY A 183 -4.87 -0.55 11.34
CA GLY A 183 -5.42 -1.86 11.63
C GLY A 183 -5.37 -2.20 13.13
N GLN A 184 -6.24 -3.12 13.56
CA GLN A 184 -6.33 -3.55 14.94
C GLN A 184 -5.01 -4.15 15.41
N CYS A 185 -4.55 -3.64 16.55
CA CYS A 185 -3.38 -4.13 17.23
C CYS A 185 -3.38 -5.63 17.48
N ASN A 186 -2.20 -6.23 17.31
CA ASN A 186 -1.97 -7.62 17.56
C ASN A 186 -1.09 -7.80 18.80
N ASN A 187 -1.68 -8.38 19.85
CA ASN A 187 -1.01 -8.76 21.09
C ASN A 187 -1.06 -10.28 21.32
N ALA A 188 -1.30 -11.07 20.27
CA ALA A 188 -1.34 -12.54 20.40
C ALA A 188 0.06 -13.08 20.71
N SER A 189 0.13 -14.20 21.44
CA SER A 189 1.39 -14.81 21.90
C SER A 189 2.12 -15.65 20.85
N ALA A 190 1.79 -15.52 19.56
CA ALA A 190 2.49 -16.25 18.49
C ALA A 190 3.78 -15.53 18.07
N SER A 191 4.65 -16.22 17.31
CA SER A 191 6.00 -15.74 16.96
C SER A 191 6.08 -14.97 15.62
N TYR A 192 5.01 -14.86 14.84
CA TYR A 192 5.12 -14.52 13.40
C TYR A 192 4.00 -13.66 12.83
N HIS A 193 3.60 -12.65 13.60
CA HIS A 193 2.54 -11.72 13.21
C HIS A 193 2.95 -10.82 12.05
N GLY A 194 1.99 -10.56 11.16
CA GLY A 194 2.13 -9.47 10.21
C GLY A 194 1.97 -8.12 10.91
N GLY A 195 2.60 -7.09 10.36
CA GLY A 195 2.41 -5.71 10.77
C GLY A 195 1.11 -5.14 10.23
N VAL A 196 0.39 -4.36 11.03
CA VAL A 196 -0.82 -3.66 10.55
C VAL A 196 -0.46 -2.49 9.63
N GLY A 197 -1.37 -2.15 8.70
CA GLY A 197 -1.26 -0.93 7.92
C GLY A 197 -1.50 0.31 8.77
N ALA A 198 -0.84 1.42 8.42
CA ALA A 198 -1.08 2.73 9.04
C ALA A 198 -2.36 3.36 8.50
N GLY A 199 -2.99 4.18 9.35
CA GLY A 199 -4.00 5.13 8.93
C GLY A 199 -3.43 6.53 8.74
N TRP A 200 -4.26 7.44 8.25
CA TRP A 200 -3.95 8.85 8.09
C TRP A 200 -3.58 9.53 9.43
N LEU A 201 -4.29 9.18 10.50
CA LEU A 201 -4.17 9.85 11.80
C LEU A 201 -3.08 9.25 12.68
N SER A 202 -2.78 7.96 12.53
CA SER A 202 -1.93 7.22 13.45
C SER A 202 -1.37 5.94 12.84
N GLN A 203 -0.27 5.48 13.45
CA GLN A 203 0.33 4.17 13.21
C GLN A 203 -0.18 3.16 14.24
N GLY A 204 -0.04 1.86 13.96
CA GLY A 204 -0.40 0.79 14.89
C GLY A 204 0.47 0.72 16.16
N CYS A 205 0.30 -0.35 16.93
CA CYS A 205 1.16 -0.70 18.08
C CYS A 205 2.51 -1.29 17.66
N SER A 206 3.44 -1.32 18.61
CA SER A 206 4.77 -1.90 18.38
C SER A 206 4.67 -3.39 18.21
N ARG A 207 5.50 -3.91 17.31
CA ARG A 207 5.70 -5.35 17.21
C ARG A 207 6.23 -5.85 18.55
N ALA A 208 5.71 -6.99 19.02
CA ALA A 208 6.08 -7.57 20.30
C ALA A 208 7.52 -8.13 20.35
N GLY A 209 8.07 -8.51 19.19
CA GLY A 209 9.40 -9.10 19.02
C GLY A 209 9.92 -8.85 17.61
N VAL A 210 11.21 -9.14 17.36
CA VAL A 210 11.86 -8.85 16.07
C VAL A 210 11.38 -9.78 14.94
N GLU A 211 10.77 -10.90 15.29
CA GLU A 211 10.21 -11.96 14.46
C GLU A 211 8.89 -11.49 13.79
N HIS A 212 8.23 -10.51 14.38
CA HIS A 212 7.01 -9.95 13.81
C HIS A 212 7.30 -8.84 12.79
N GLY A 213 6.39 -8.71 11.83
CA GLY A 213 6.32 -7.56 10.96
C GLY A 213 6.05 -6.28 11.76
N GLU A 214 6.81 -5.23 11.49
CA GLU A 214 6.50 -3.91 12.03
C GLU A 214 5.25 -3.35 11.35
N ARG A 215 4.46 -2.59 12.11
CA ARG A 215 3.42 -1.71 11.57
C ARG A 215 3.95 -0.76 10.49
N GLY A 216 3.06 -0.29 9.63
CA GLY A 216 3.32 0.88 8.81
C GLY A 216 3.38 2.17 9.63
N GLY A 217 4.09 3.17 9.11
CA GLY A 217 4.15 4.53 9.65
C GLY A 217 3.08 5.44 9.04
N SER A 218 2.49 6.30 9.87
CA SER A 218 1.56 7.35 9.41
C SER A 218 2.32 8.58 8.89
N ARG A 219 1.59 9.67 8.60
CA ARG A 219 2.18 10.97 8.25
C ARG A 219 3.28 11.41 9.22
N ALA A 220 3.07 11.24 10.52
CA ALA A 220 4.02 11.65 11.54
C ALA A 220 5.32 10.83 11.55
N GLN A 221 5.32 9.67 10.89
CA GLN A 221 6.51 8.82 10.71
C GLN A 221 7.06 8.91 9.27
N GLY A 222 6.61 9.90 8.50
CA GLY A 222 7.01 10.07 7.11
C GLY A 222 6.56 8.93 6.20
N TRP A 223 5.44 8.28 6.54
CA TRP A 223 4.86 7.17 5.76
C TRP A 223 5.75 5.94 5.64
N VAL A 224 6.77 5.79 6.49
CA VAL A 224 7.70 4.67 6.40
C VAL A 224 6.96 3.32 6.42
N GLY A 225 7.29 2.41 5.50
CA GLY A 225 6.75 1.06 5.53
C GLY A 225 7.32 0.23 6.69
N GLY A 226 6.58 -0.76 7.16
CA GLY A 226 7.02 -1.67 8.21
C GLY A 226 8.24 -2.51 7.79
N LYS A 227 9.19 -2.75 8.71
CA LYS A 227 10.18 -3.82 8.53
C LYS A 227 9.49 -5.17 8.54
N ALA A 228 10.08 -6.12 7.82
CA ALA A 228 9.72 -7.51 7.98
C ALA A 228 10.26 -8.09 9.31
N GLY A 229 9.75 -9.25 9.69
CA GLY A 229 10.29 -10.07 10.77
C GLY A 229 11.74 -10.48 10.53
N SER A 230 12.49 -10.79 11.59
CA SER A 230 13.95 -11.00 11.58
C SER A 230 14.42 -12.11 10.63
N MET A 231 13.68 -13.22 10.51
CA MET A 231 14.01 -14.28 9.54
C MET A 231 13.67 -13.89 8.09
N ASN A 232 12.75 -12.94 7.93
CA ASN A 232 12.42 -12.30 6.66
C ASN A 232 13.35 -11.11 6.32
N SER A 233 14.25 -10.73 7.24
CA SER A 233 15.21 -9.63 7.06
C SER A 233 16.63 -10.18 6.94
N GLY A 234 16.98 -10.63 5.73
CA GLY A 234 18.37 -10.64 5.25
C GLY A 234 19.32 -11.72 5.79
N ASN A 235 18.94 -12.54 6.76
CA ASN A 235 19.78 -13.67 7.18
C ASN A 235 19.37 -15.02 6.56
N ASN A 236 18.23 -15.11 5.85
CA ASN A 236 17.73 -16.38 5.27
C ASN A 236 17.11 -16.28 3.85
N GLY A 237 17.37 -15.22 3.06
CA GLY A 237 17.12 -15.27 1.61
C GLY A 237 16.71 -13.95 0.97
N GLY A 238 17.39 -13.57 -0.12
CA GLY A 238 16.92 -12.58 -1.10
C GLY A 238 17.31 -11.10 -0.89
N PRO A 239 17.59 -10.36 -1.97
CA PRO A 239 17.92 -8.95 -1.92
C PRO A 239 16.74 -8.11 -1.42
N PRO A 240 17.01 -6.97 -0.75
CA PRO A 240 15.99 -6.03 -0.34
C PRO A 240 15.01 -5.68 -1.48
N PRO A 241 13.71 -5.49 -1.17
CA PRO A 241 13.20 -5.24 0.16
C PRO A 241 12.31 -6.40 0.63
N GLY A 242 12.89 -7.53 1.03
CA GLY A 242 12.17 -8.72 1.52
C GLY A 242 11.06 -8.40 2.51
N ALA A 243 9.84 -8.83 2.19
CA ALA A 243 8.60 -8.78 2.98
C ALA A 243 8.27 -7.43 3.65
N VAL A 244 8.91 -6.32 3.26
CA VAL A 244 8.69 -5.03 3.92
C VAL A 244 7.36 -4.43 3.50
N GLY A 245 6.77 -3.61 4.35
CA GLY A 245 5.66 -2.76 3.94
C GLY A 245 6.09 -1.72 2.91
N GLY A 246 5.22 -1.46 1.94
CA GLY A 246 5.25 -0.25 1.14
C GLY A 246 4.93 0.99 2.00
N PHE A 247 5.01 2.19 1.43
CA PHE A 247 4.86 3.47 2.15
C PHE A 247 3.54 3.54 2.96
N GLY A 248 3.59 3.25 4.27
CA GLY A 248 2.47 3.17 5.21
C GLY A 248 1.85 1.78 5.38
N GLY A 249 2.27 0.78 4.61
CA GLY A 249 1.91 -0.64 4.79
C GLY A 249 2.74 -1.32 5.89
N GLY A 250 2.21 -2.37 6.48
CA GLY A 250 2.91 -3.21 7.46
C GLY A 250 3.86 -4.21 6.79
N GLY A 251 4.90 -4.65 7.50
CA GLY A 251 5.78 -5.73 7.05
C GLY A 251 5.19 -7.11 7.33
N GLY A 252 5.68 -8.14 6.65
CA GLY A 252 5.36 -9.54 6.93
C GLY A 252 6.08 -10.07 8.17
N GLY A 253 5.46 -11.02 8.87
CA GLY A 253 6.10 -11.80 9.96
C GLY A 253 7.05 -12.88 9.42
N SER A 254 7.94 -13.40 10.27
CA SER A 254 8.85 -14.53 9.95
C SER A 254 8.17 -15.91 10.07
N GLU A 255 8.90 -17.02 9.84
CA GLU A 255 8.54 -18.44 10.11
C GLU A 255 7.46 -19.10 9.23
N ASP A 256 7.47 -20.45 9.18
CA ASP A 256 6.52 -21.36 8.50
C ASP A 256 5.14 -20.74 8.29
N ASN A 257 4.87 -20.29 7.06
CA ASN A 257 3.61 -19.70 6.63
C ASN A 257 3.23 -18.38 7.31
N GLY A 258 4.21 -17.56 7.71
CA GLY A 258 4.05 -16.32 8.47
C GLY A 258 2.96 -15.37 7.98
N ALA A 259 2.40 -14.59 8.91
CA ALA A 259 1.31 -13.68 8.60
C ALA A 259 1.79 -12.43 7.86
N SER A 260 0.98 -11.97 6.92
CA SER A 260 1.34 -10.88 6.02
C SER A 260 0.88 -9.51 6.50
N GLY A 261 1.57 -8.48 6.00
CA GLY A 261 1.34 -7.10 6.38
C GLY A 261 0.06 -6.51 5.79
N GLY A 262 -0.63 -5.69 6.58
CA GLY A 262 -1.81 -4.94 6.15
C GLY A 262 -1.45 -3.73 5.26
N GLY A 263 -2.31 -3.40 4.30
CA GLY A 263 -2.14 -2.25 3.42
C GLY A 263 -2.34 -0.92 4.14
N GLY A 264 -1.56 0.11 3.79
CA GLY A 264 -1.72 1.47 4.31
C GLY A 264 -2.89 2.21 3.64
N GLY A 265 -3.42 3.26 4.28
CA GLY A 265 -4.48 4.05 3.66
C GLY A 265 -4.99 5.19 4.55
N TYR A 266 -6.16 5.73 4.21
CA TYR A 266 -6.91 6.57 5.14
C TYR A 266 -7.12 5.82 6.46
N SER A 267 -7.64 4.60 6.41
CA SER A 267 -7.55 3.66 7.52
C SER A 267 -6.65 2.50 7.13
N GLY A 268 -5.90 1.95 8.09
CA GLY A 268 -4.98 0.85 7.84
C GLY A 268 -5.68 -0.51 7.72
N GLY A 269 -5.12 -1.41 6.93
CA GLY A 269 -5.54 -2.81 6.85
C GLY A 269 -5.10 -3.62 8.08
N GLY A 270 -5.89 -4.62 8.44
CA GLY A 270 -5.57 -5.57 9.51
C GLY A 270 -4.46 -6.54 9.11
N SER A 271 -3.80 -7.15 10.09
CA SER A 271 -2.78 -8.18 9.86
C SER A 271 -3.22 -9.55 10.39
N GLY A 272 -2.61 -10.59 9.85
CA GLY A 272 -2.75 -11.93 10.39
C GLY A 272 -2.00 -12.11 11.71
N THR A 273 -2.49 -13.03 12.54
CA THR A 273 -1.85 -13.38 13.83
C THR A 273 -1.23 -14.77 13.87
N HIS A 274 -1.42 -15.56 12.82
CA HIS A 274 -1.07 -16.98 12.76
C HIS A 274 -0.67 -17.35 11.33
N PRO A 275 -0.24 -18.60 11.04
CA PRO A 275 0.21 -18.92 9.71
C PRO A 275 -0.94 -18.96 8.71
N PHE A 276 -0.61 -18.86 7.42
CA PHE A 276 -1.55 -18.85 6.29
C PHE A 276 -2.57 -17.71 6.41
N GLN A 277 -2.06 -16.49 6.64
CA GLN A 277 -2.87 -15.30 6.83
C GLN A 277 -2.33 -14.16 5.96
N ALA A 278 -3.07 -13.86 4.89
CA ALA A 278 -2.81 -12.73 4.04
C ALA A 278 -3.29 -11.42 4.72
N GLY A 279 -2.65 -10.30 4.41
CA GLY A 279 -2.98 -9.01 4.99
C GLY A 279 -4.31 -8.44 4.49
N GLY A 280 -4.96 -7.63 5.32
CA GLY A 280 -6.10 -6.82 4.94
C GLY A 280 -5.69 -5.59 4.13
N GLY A 281 -6.54 -5.14 3.20
CA GLY A 281 -6.36 -3.88 2.48
C GLY A 281 -6.80 -2.67 3.30
N GLY A 282 -6.18 -1.51 3.05
CA GLY A 282 -6.53 -0.25 3.70
C GLY A 282 -7.86 0.35 3.21
N GLY A 283 -8.31 1.44 3.83
CA GLY A 283 -9.45 2.26 3.41
C GLY A 283 -9.04 3.55 2.69
N SER A 284 -9.87 4.04 1.77
CA SER A 284 -9.66 5.27 0.98
C SER A 284 -10.47 6.45 1.50
N TYR A 285 -10.18 7.67 1.05
CA TYR A 285 -10.90 8.88 1.47
C TYR A 285 -11.02 9.89 0.31
N CYS A 286 -12.12 10.64 0.28
CA CYS A 286 -12.32 11.76 -0.63
C CYS A 286 -13.10 12.87 0.08
N GLY A 287 -12.47 14.05 0.21
CA GLY A 287 -13.07 15.25 0.79
C GLY A 287 -13.56 16.26 -0.26
N GLY A 288 -13.55 15.87 -1.54
CA GLY A 288 -13.99 16.71 -2.66
C GLY A 288 -15.45 16.47 -3.04
N SER A 289 -15.86 17.04 -4.17
CA SER A 289 -17.13 16.71 -4.83
C SER A 289 -16.93 15.64 -5.90
N ASN A 290 -18.03 15.02 -6.35
CA ASN A 290 -18.02 13.99 -7.40
C ASN A 290 -17.02 12.87 -7.14
N CYS A 291 -16.95 12.41 -5.88
CA CYS A 291 -16.04 11.35 -5.49
C CYS A 291 -16.43 10.03 -6.14
N SER A 292 -15.47 9.36 -6.76
CA SER A 292 -15.63 8.04 -7.36
C SER A 292 -14.41 7.17 -7.04
N GLY A 293 -14.49 5.86 -7.29
CA GLY A 293 -13.38 4.96 -7.05
C GLY A 293 -13.75 3.49 -7.12
N ALA A 294 -12.73 2.63 -7.08
CA ALA A 294 -12.88 1.18 -7.13
C ALA A 294 -11.90 0.51 -6.15
N SER A 295 -12.39 -0.45 -5.36
CA SER A 295 -11.52 -1.34 -4.59
C SER A 295 -10.68 -2.18 -5.56
N GLY A 296 -9.39 -2.35 -5.28
CA GLY A 296 -8.48 -3.06 -6.19
C GLY A 296 -8.33 -2.42 -7.59
N GLY A 297 -8.72 -1.15 -7.74
CA GLY A 297 -8.77 -0.45 -9.04
C GLY A 297 -7.41 -0.05 -9.64
N ASN A 298 -6.28 -0.40 -9.02
CA ASN A 298 -4.95 -0.24 -9.60
C ASN A 298 -4.43 -1.56 -10.17
N SER A 299 -4.26 -1.61 -11.50
CA SER A 299 -3.65 -2.75 -12.19
C SER A 299 -2.13 -2.74 -12.17
N ASN A 300 -1.51 -1.65 -11.70
CA ASN A 300 -0.06 -1.54 -11.57
C ASN A 300 0.37 -1.88 -10.14
N ASP A 301 1.66 -2.19 -10.01
CA ASP A 301 2.27 -2.54 -8.72
C ASP A 301 2.34 -1.34 -7.77
N ASP A 302 2.90 -0.24 -8.25
CA ASP A 302 3.04 1.00 -7.50
C ASP A 302 1.80 1.89 -7.63
N GLY A 303 1.66 2.78 -6.67
CA GLY A 303 0.66 3.82 -6.71
C GLY A 303 0.97 4.88 -7.77
N MET A 304 0.00 5.77 -7.98
CA MET A 304 0.13 6.93 -8.85
C MET A 304 -0.79 8.04 -8.35
N VAL A 305 -0.46 9.30 -8.65
CA VAL A 305 -1.37 10.43 -8.48
C VAL A 305 -1.37 11.28 -9.75
N LYS A 306 -2.56 11.68 -10.21
CA LYS A 306 -2.75 12.64 -11.31
C LYS A 306 -3.55 13.83 -10.83
N ILE A 307 -3.12 15.03 -11.23
CA ILE A 307 -3.85 16.28 -11.00
C ILE A 307 -4.14 16.89 -12.37
N ILE A 308 -5.43 17.08 -12.63
CA ILE A 308 -5.96 17.49 -13.92
C ILE A 308 -6.76 18.77 -13.68
N GLU A 309 -6.39 19.84 -14.37
CA GLU A 309 -7.17 21.06 -14.33
C GLU A 309 -8.43 20.89 -15.20
N LEU A 310 -9.58 21.27 -14.64
CA LEU A 310 -10.84 21.28 -15.36
C LEU A 310 -11.03 22.70 -15.93
N CYS A 311 -11.12 22.79 -17.25
CA CYS A 311 -11.60 24.01 -17.89
C CYS A 311 -13.10 24.08 -17.68
N ASP A 312 -13.58 25.19 -17.13
CA ASP A 312 -14.99 25.56 -17.17
C ASP A 312 -15.36 26.03 -18.59
#